data_AF-A0A059E1D3-F1
#
_entry.id   AF-A0A059E1D3-F1
#
_cell.length_a   1.000
_cell.length_b   1.000
_cell.length_c   1.000
_cell.angle_alpha   90.00
_cell.angle_beta   90.00
_cell.angle_gamma   90.00
#
_symmetry.space_group_name_H-M   'P 1'
#
loop_
_entity.id
_entity.type
_entity.pdbx_description
1 polymer ?
#
loop_
_entity_poly.entity_id
_entity_poly.type
_entity_poly.pdbx_seq_one_letter_code
_entity_poly.pdbx_strand_id
1 'polypeptide(L)'
;MEVVEIFYPEFIHPSPSLIALVEETPTDVFEEIQRASSLIWIDTSSSANKLRLAAERVLTALKVNRTKIQKSKRRPLMLNERIGLLGPQYAEIADLLHSIRFLGNHGSHESAVSVDRSDLLNAFEIMEHVISIAFSTKAKRVKAAAKDIKRRKGKPPVRNKKSTL
;
A
#
# COMPACT_ATOMS: atom_id res chain seq x y z
N MET A 1 -27.12 -37.34 11.78
CA MET A 1 -26.56 -35.99 11.96
C MET A 1 -25.06 -36.18 11.98
N GLU A 2 -24.36 -35.74 10.95
CA GLU A 2 -22.92 -35.97 10.80
C GLU A 2 -22.18 -34.91 11.63
N VAL A 3 -21.29 -35.35 12.53
CA VAL A 3 -20.47 -34.44 13.35
C VAL A 3 -19.25 -34.09 12.52
N VAL A 4 -19.06 -32.80 12.25
CA VAL A 4 -17.89 -32.29 11.54
C VAL A 4 -17.00 -31.58 12.55
N GLU A 5 -15.75 -32.03 12.67
CA GLU A 5 -14.71 -31.32 13.42
C GLU A 5 -14.06 -30.27 12.51
N ILE A 6 -13.99 -29.03 13.00
CA ILE A 6 -13.37 -27.91 12.29
C ILE A 6 -12.19 -27.41 13.11
N PHE A 7 -11.02 -27.37 12.47
CA PHE A 7 -9.78 -26.89 13.06
C PHE A 7 -9.40 -25.54 12.46
N TYR A 8 -8.82 -24.66 13.28
CA TYR A 8 -8.30 -23.37 12.84
C TYR A 8 -6.84 -23.23 13.27
N PRO A 9 -5.99 -22.65 12.42
CA PRO A 9 -4.61 -22.37 12.81
C PRO A 9 -4.57 -21.27 13.88
N GLU A 10 -3.94 -21.55 15.01
CA GLU A 10 -3.65 -20.57 16.07
C GLU A 10 -2.30 -19.88 15.84
N PHE A 11 -1.33 -20.61 15.27
CA PHE A 11 0.02 -20.12 15.05
C PHE A 11 0.67 -20.83 13.86
N ILE A 12 1.45 -20.09 13.07
CA ILE A 12 2.20 -20.65 11.93
C ILE A 12 3.63 -20.11 11.97
N HIS A 13 4.62 -21.01 11.93
CA HIS A 13 6.03 -20.66 11.92
C HIS A 13 6.84 -21.53 10.93
N PRO A 14 7.64 -20.92 10.02
CA PRO A 14 7.62 -19.49 9.70
C PRO A 14 6.26 -19.08 9.11
N SER A 15 5.81 -17.86 9.40
CA SER A 15 4.55 -17.39 8.83
C SER A 15 4.69 -17.21 7.31
N PRO A 16 3.72 -17.70 6.50
CA PRO A 16 3.76 -17.49 5.07
C PRO A 16 3.67 -16.00 4.73
N SER A 17 4.28 -15.61 3.61
CA SER A 17 4.00 -14.30 3.03
C SER A 17 2.56 -14.27 2.56
N LEU A 18 1.76 -13.36 3.11
CA LEU A 18 0.34 -13.23 2.74
C LEU A 18 0.13 -12.53 1.39
N ILE A 19 1.14 -11.78 0.93
CA ILE A 19 1.09 -10.99 -0.31
C ILE A 19 2.39 -11.11 -1.11
N ALA A 20 2.31 -10.87 -2.42
CA ALA A 20 3.46 -10.88 -3.33
C ALA A 20 4.04 -9.47 -3.49
N LEU A 21 5.18 -9.25 -2.84
CA LEU A 21 5.87 -7.97 -2.90
C LEU A 21 6.80 -7.88 -4.11
N VAL A 22 6.88 -6.71 -4.73
CA VAL A 22 7.84 -6.45 -5.82
C VAL A 22 9.26 -6.34 -5.25
N GLU A 23 10.27 -6.69 -6.04
CA GLU A 23 11.68 -6.67 -5.61
C GLU A 23 12.14 -5.28 -5.16
N GLU A 24 11.54 -4.22 -5.69
CA GLU A 24 11.87 -2.83 -5.34
C GLU A 24 11.24 -2.35 -4.03
N THR A 25 10.56 -3.24 -3.30
CA THR A 25 9.97 -2.92 -2.00
C THR A 25 11.08 -2.55 -1.01
N PRO A 26 11.01 -1.38 -0.35
CA PRO A 26 11.97 -1.01 0.68
C PRO A 26 12.03 -2.05 1.81
N THR A 27 13.23 -2.36 2.30
CA THR A 27 13.45 -3.39 3.33
C THR A 27 12.66 -3.13 4.61
N ASP A 28 12.55 -1.86 5.03
CA ASP A 28 11.79 -1.47 6.22
C ASP A 28 10.28 -1.68 6.05
N VAL A 29 9.73 -1.50 4.85
CA VAL A 29 8.34 -1.82 4.52
C VAL A 29 8.13 -3.34 4.55
N PHE A 30 9.03 -4.09 3.90
CA PHE A 30 8.98 -5.55 3.85
C PHE A 30 8.98 -6.18 5.26
N GLU A 31 9.89 -5.72 6.14
CA GLU A 31 9.98 -6.25 7.50
C GLU A 31 8.71 -6.05 8.32
N GLU A 32 8.07 -4.89 8.24
CA GLU A 32 6.81 -4.65 8.97
C GLU A 32 5.67 -5.51 8.44
N ILE A 33 5.63 -5.77 7.13
CA ILE A 33 4.65 -6.69 6.52
C ILE A 33 4.89 -8.11 6.99
N GLN A 34 6.13 -8.58 7.03
CA GLN A 34 6.45 -9.91 7.56
C GLN A 34 6.07 -10.05 9.04
N ARG A 35 6.31 -9.01 9.85
CA ARG A 35 5.85 -8.98 11.25
C ARG A 35 4.33 -9.02 11.32
N ALA A 36 3.62 -8.26 10.49
CA ALA A 36 2.17 -8.32 10.41
C ALA A 36 1.67 -9.73 10.07
N SER A 37 2.26 -10.37 9.06
CA SER A 37 1.93 -11.73 8.62
C SER A 37 2.16 -12.76 9.73
N SER A 38 3.19 -12.59 10.57
CA SER A 38 3.39 -13.49 11.72
C SER A 38 2.34 -13.37 12.83
N LEU A 39 1.58 -12.28 12.86
CA LEU A 39 0.65 -11.96 13.94
C LEU A 39 -0.82 -12.21 13.58
N ILE A 40 -1.17 -12.34 12.30
CA ILE A 40 -2.57 -12.45 11.85
C ILE A 40 -3.36 -13.61 12.51
N TRP A 41 -2.68 -14.69 12.88
CA TRP A 41 -3.28 -15.87 13.51
C TRP A 41 -3.36 -15.76 15.03
N ILE A 42 -2.50 -14.93 15.63
CA ILE A 42 -2.31 -14.82 17.09
C ILE A 42 -3.09 -13.62 17.64
N ASP A 43 -2.92 -12.46 17.02
CA ASP A 43 -3.45 -11.18 17.47
C ASP A 43 -3.66 -10.24 16.26
N THR A 44 -4.91 -10.12 15.85
CA THR A 44 -5.32 -9.26 14.73
C THR A 44 -5.06 -7.78 15.01
N SER A 45 -5.14 -7.33 16.27
CA SER A 45 -4.83 -5.95 16.65
C SER A 45 -3.35 -5.64 16.44
N SER A 46 -2.47 -6.49 16.96
CA SER A 46 -1.04 -6.34 16.76
C SER A 46 -0.65 -6.42 15.29
N SER A 47 -1.28 -7.32 14.51
CA SER A 47 -1.07 -7.40 13.05
C SER A 47 -1.50 -6.12 12.32
N ALA A 48 -2.69 -5.60 12.61
CA ALA A 48 -3.19 -4.33 12.05
C ALA A 48 -2.26 -3.16 12.37
N ASN A 49 -1.71 -3.12 13.60
CA ASN A 49 -0.71 -2.13 14.00
C ASN A 49 0.60 -2.24 13.21
N LYS A 50 1.05 -3.46 12.89
CA LYS A 50 2.22 -3.64 12.02
C LYS A 50 1.97 -3.18 10.59
N LEU A 51 0.78 -3.43 10.02
CA LEU A 51 0.41 -2.88 8.71
C LEU A 51 0.35 -1.35 8.72
N ARG A 52 -0.13 -0.75 9.81
CA ARG A 52 -0.12 0.71 9.99
C ARG A 52 1.32 1.26 10.03
N LEU A 53 2.25 0.57 10.68
CA LEU A 53 3.66 0.93 10.66
C LEU A 53 4.25 0.78 9.26
N ALA A 54 3.91 -0.29 8.53
CA ALA A 54 4.30 -0.46 7.14
C ALA A 54 3.82 0.72 6.27
N ALA A 55 2.59 1.22 6.45
CA ALA A 55 2.10 2.44 5.79
C ALA A 55 2.98 3.68 6.12
N GLU A 56 3.43 3.84 7.37
CA GLU A 56 4.36 4.91 7.75
C GLU A 56 5.75 4.75 7.09
N ARG A 57 6.20 3.50 6.86
CA ARG A 57 7.44 3.19 6.12
C ARG A 57 7.29 3.51 4.64
N VAL A 58 6.17 3.15 4.01
CA VAL A 58 5.86 3.51 2.60
C VAL A 58 5.99 5.02 2.40
N LEU A 59 5.37 5.83 3.26
CA LEU A 59 5.48 7.29 3.19
C LEU A 59 6.92 7.78 3.38
N THR A 60 7.70 7.10 4.21
CA THR A 60 9.11 7.44 4.43
C THR A 60 9.96 7.14 3.19
N ALA A 61 9.74 5.99 2.56
CA ALA A 61 10.38 5.62 1.30
C ALA A 61 9.98 6.54 0.14
N LEU A 62 8.74 7.04 0.13
CA LEU A 62 8.27 8.10 -0.77
C LEU A 62 8.80 9.50 -0.41
N LYS A 63 9.70 9.61 0.58
CA LYS A 63 10.33 10.86 1.06
C LYS A 63 9.35 11.88 1.61
N VAL A 64 8.19 11.44 2.11
CA VAL A 64 7.23 12.31 2.78
C VAL A 64 7.75 12.68 4.16
N ASN A 65 7.76 14.00 4.44
CA ASN A 65 8.26 14.57 5.68
C ASN A 65 7.66 13.87 6.92
N ARG A 66 8.51 13.62 7.92
CA ARG A 66 8.12 13.00 9.21
C ARG A 66 7.84 14.02 10.31
N THR A 67 8.27 15.26 10.10
CA THR A 67 8.16 16.35 11.07
C THR A 67 7.78 17.63 10.38
N LYS A 68 7.10 18.54 11.09
CA LYS A 68 6.96 19.93 10.68
C LYS A 68 7.40 20.88 11.79
N ILE A 69 7.75 22.10 11.41
CA ILE A 69 8.03 23.18 12.36
C ILE A 69 6.69 23.81 12.74
N GLN A 70 6.42 23.90 14.04
CA GLN A 70 5.27 24.59 14.59
C GLN A 70 5.73 25.42 15.78
N LYS A 71 5.45 26.73 15.78
CA LYS A 71 5.89 27.66 16.84
C LYS A 71 7.39 27.54 17.15
N SER A 72 8.23 27.52 16.10
CA SER A 72 9.69 27.37 16.17
C SER A 72 10.21 26.08 16.82
N LYS A 73 9.34 25.09 17.05
CA LYS A 73 9.72 23.75 17.54
C LYS A 73 9.41 22.68 16.50
N ARG A 74 10.28 21.68 16.40
CA ARG A 74 10.07 20.52 15.53
C ARG A 74 9.10 19.57 16.20
N ARG A 75 8.01 19.21 15.52
CA ARG A 75 7.09 18.18 15.99
C ARG A 75 6.94 17.04 14.99
N PRO A 76 6.71 15.80 15.45
CA PRO A 76 6.36 14.69 14.56
C PRO A 76 5.00 14.95 13.90
N LEU A 77 4.86 14.42 12.68
CA LEU A 77 3.60 14.37 11.95
C LEU A 77 2.92 13.03 12.19
N MET A 78 1.61 13.06 12.45
CA MET A 78 0.81 11.85 12.51
C MET A 78 0.66 11.22 11.12
N LEU A 79 0.39 9.92 11.04
CA LEU A 79 0.16 9.21 9.77
C LEU A 79 -0.85 9.94 8.88
N ASN A 80 -2.00 10.37 9.42
CA ASN A 80 -3.00 11.13 8.67
C ASN A 80 -2.45 12.43 8.07
N GLU A 81 -1.65 13.19 8.84
CA GLU A 81 -1.04 14.42 8.33
C GLU A 81 -0.01 14.13 7.24
N ARG A 82 0.75 13.03 7.36
CA ARG A 82 1.72 12.62 6.33
C ARG A 82 1.03 12.19 5.05
N ILE A 83 -0.08 11.44 5.13
CA ILE A 83 -0.88 11.06 3.96
C ILE A 83 -1.37 12.33 3.24
N GLY A 84 -1.85 13.34 3.97
CA GLY A 84 -2.28 14.61 3.40
C GLY A 84 -1.18 15.46 2.72
N LEU A 85 0.10 15.10 2.87
CA LEU A 85 1.20 15.74 2.16
C LEU A 85 1.50 15.09 0.81
N LEU A 86 0.85 13.98 0.47
CA LEU A 86 0.99 13.35 -0.83
C LEU A 86 0.39 14.26 -1.92
N GLY A 87 1.12 14.40 -3.03
CA GLY A 87 0.64 15.16 -4.18
C GLY A 87 -0.45 14.42 -4.97
N PRO A 88 -1.12 15.10 -5.93
CA PRO A 88 -2.23 14.53 -6.69
C PRO A 88 -1.90 13.23 -7.44
N GLN A 89 -0.63 13.04 -7.84
CA GLN A 89 -0.16 11.81 -8.51
C GLN A 89 -0.22 10.56 -7.61
N TYR A 90 -0.38 10.74 -6.30
CA TYR A 90 -0.48 9.68 -5.30
C TYR A 90 -1.86 9.64 -4.64
N ALA A 91 -2.89 10.23 -5.26
CA ALA A 91 -4.25 10.26 -4.70
C ALA A 91 -4.80 8.86 -4.38
N GLU A 92 -4.60 7.89 -5.28
CA GLU A 92 -4.98 6.49 -5.06
C GLU A 92 -4.23 5.89 -3.86
N ILE A 93 -2.92 6.11 -3.77
CA ILE A 93 -2.13 5.64 -2.62
C ILE A 93 -2.64 6.29 -1.32
N ALA A 94 -2.96 7.58 -1.34
CA ALA A 94 -3.43 8.29 -0.16
C ALA A 94 -4.75 7.70 0.37
N ASP A 95 -5.70 7.43 -0.53
CA ASP A 95 -6.99 6.82 -0.20
C ASP A 95 -6.82 5.41 0.40
N LEU A 96 -6.03 4.55 -0.27
CA LEU A 96 -5.72 3.20 0.21
C LEU A 96 -5.01 3.20 1.58
N LEU A 97 -4.05 4.12 1.78
CA LEU A 97 -3.36 4.27 3.07
C LEU A 97 -4.28 4.79 4.18
N HIS A 98 -5.31 5.58 3.85
CA HIS A 98 -6.33 5.97 4.82
C HIS A 98 -7.14 4.77 5.31
N SER A 99 -7.51 3.84 4.43
CA SER A 99 -8.19 2.59 4.80
C SER A 99 -7.37 1.77 5.79
N ILE A 100 -6.08 1.54 5.52
CA ILE A 100 -5.18 0.83 6.44
C ILE A 100 -5.04 1.58 7.78
N ARG A 101 -4.95 2.92 7.74
CA ARG A 101 -4.88 3.74 8.96
C ARG A 101 -6.13 3.56 9.82
N PHE A 102 -7.31 3.55 9.20
CA PHE A 102 -8.56 3.36 9.92
C PHE A 102 -8.60 1.98 10.58
N LEU A 103 -8.18 0.92 9.88
CA LEU A 103 -8.12 -0.43 10.43
C LEU A 103 -7.21 -0.51 11.67
N GLY A 104 -5.97 -0.01 11.57
CA GLY A 104 -5.01 -0.05 12.68
C GLY A 104 -5.48 0.75 13.91
N ASN A 105 -6.23 1.84 13.70
CA ASN A 105 -6.81 2.61 14.80
C ASN A 105 -7.95 1.86 15.52
N HIS A 106 -8.79 1.10 14.80
CA HIS A 106 -9.87 0.31 15.42
C HIS A 106 -9.34 -0.93 16.13
N GLY A 107 -8.24 -1.52 15.65
CA GLY A 107 -7.62 -2.65 16.34
C GLY A 107 -7.04 -2.30 17.71
N SER A 108 -6.60 -1.06 17.92
CA SER A 108 -5.88 -0.65 19.14
C SER A 108 -6.76 -0.23 20.33
N HIS A 109 -8.03 0.05 20.09
CA HIS A 109 -8.99 0.41 21.14
C HIS A 109 -10.01 -0.72 21.28
N GLU A 110 -10.53 -0.94 22.50
CA GLU A 110 -11.80 -1.66 22.76
C GLU A 110 -12.98 -0.90 22.11
N SER A 111 -12.88 -0.61 20.82
CA SER A 111 -13.97 -0.09 20.03
C SER A 111 -14.96 -1.24 19.84
N ALA A 112 -16.26 -0.93 19.84
CA ALA A 112 -17.34 -1.91 19.71
C ALA A 112 -17.29 -2.74 18.40
N VAL A 113 -16.34 -2.43 17.50
CA VAL A 113 -16.08 -3.09 16.23
C VAL A 113 -14.71 -3.77 16.32
N SER A 114 -14.69 -5.06 16.60
CA SER A 114 -13.46 -5.87 16.56
C SER A 114 -12.96 -5.95 15.12
N VAL A 115 -11.67 -5.71 14.90
CA VAL A 115 -11.03 -6.01 13.61
C VAL A 115 -11.03 -7.52 13.42
N ASP A 116 -11.81 -8.00 12.47
CA ASP A 116 -11.83 -9.40 12.12
C ASP A 116 -10.67 -9.76 11.18
N ARG A 117 -10.46 -11.07 10.99
CA ARG A 117 -9.38 -11.57 10.13
C ARG A 117 -9.58 -11.21 8.67
N SER A 118 -10.82 -11.08 8.21
CA SER A 118 -11.15 -10.78 6.82
C SER A 118 -10.80 -9.33 6.47
N ASP A 119 -11.10 -8.38 7.35
CA ASP A 119 -10.69 -6.99 7.22
C ASP A 119 -9.17 -6.86 7.13
N LEU A 120 -8.46 -7.67 7.93
CA LEU A 120 -7.01 -7.68 7.95
C LEU A 120 -6.41 -8.26 6.66
N LEU A 121 -6.98 -9.34 6.13
CA LEU A 121 -6.59 -9.89 4.82
C LEU A 121 -6.81 -8.88 3.69
N ASN A 122 -7.96 -8.18 3.69
CA ASN A 122 -8.20 -7.08 2.76
C ASN A 122 -7.15 -5.97 2.90
N ALA A 123 -6.72 -5.63 4.12
CA ALA A 123 -5.67 -4.64 4.33
C ALA A 123 -4.29 -5.09 3.83
N PHE A 124 -3.98 -6.39 3.86
CA PHE A 124 -2.80 -6.94 3.21
C PHE A 124 -2.86 -6.75 1.70
N GLU A 125 -3.99 -7.10 1.06
CA GLU A 125 -4.18 -6.89 -0.39
C GLU A 125 -4.08 -5.40 -0.79
N ILE A 126 -4.65 -4.52 0.02
CA ILE A 126 -4.52 -3.07 -0.15
C ILE A 126 -3.03 -2.66 -0.07
N MET A 127 -2.27 -3.18 0.90
CA MET A 127 -0.85 -2.88 1.05
C MET A 127 -0.03 -3.38 -0.15
N GLU A 128 -0.33 -4.58 -0.66
CA GLU A 128 0.30 -5.13 -1.87
C GLU A 128 0.11 -4.19 -3.06
N HIS A 129 -1.12 -3.73 -3.27
CA HIS A 129 -1.44 -2.81 -4.36
C HIS A 129 -0.76 -1.45 -4.18
N VAL A 130 -0.74 -0.91 -2.96
CA VAL A 130 0.00 0.32 -2.63
C VAL A 130 1.47 0.20 -2.99
N ILE A 131 2.11 -0.91 -2.64
CA ILE A 131 3.52 -1.19 -2.94
C ILE A 131 3.76 -1.30 -4.45
N SER A 132 2.86 -1.99 -5.15
CA SER A 132 2.90 -2.12 -6.61
C SER A 132 2.85 -0.75 -7.30
N ILE A 133 1.95 0.15 -6.88
CA ILE A 133 1.87 1.50 -7.45
C ILE A 133 3.09 2.35 -7.08
N ALA A 134 3.51 2.29 -5.82
CA ALA A 134 4.59 3.14 -5.29
C ALA A 134 5.96 2.80 -5.88
N PHE A 135 6.29 1.51 -5.96
CA PHE A 135 7.67 1.06 -6.16
C PHE A 135 7.90 0.26 -7.45
N SER A 136 6.87 -0.31 -8.09
CA SER A 136 7.07 -1.15 -9.27
C SER A 136 7.73 -0.40 -10.43
N THR A 137 8.92 -0.85 -10.85
CA THR A 137 9.55 -0.33 -12.06
C THR A 137 8.88 -0.89 -13.32
N LYS A 138 8.26 -2.07 -13.24
CA LYS A 138 7.52 -2.70 -14.35
C LYS A 138 6.45 -1.76 -14.90
N ALA A 139 5.63 -1.16 -14.03
CA ALA A 139 4.61 -0.21 -14.45
C ALA A 139 5.20 1.00 -15.20
N LYS A 140 6.32 1.54 -14.71
CA LYS A 140 7.04 2.65 -15.37
C LYS A 140 7.59 2.23 -16.74
N ARG A 141 8.25 1.06 -16.82
CA ARG A 141 8.79 0.51 -18.07
C ARG A 141 7.70 0.26 -19.11
N VAL A 142 6.59 -0.35 -18.71
CA VAL A 142 5.45 -0.64 -19.61
C VAL A 142 4.82 0.66 -20.13
N LYS A 143 4.60 1.65 -19.28
CA LYS A 143 4.10 2.97 -19.69
C LYS A 143 5.05 3.67 -20.67
N ALA A 144 6.36 3.61 -20.42
CA ALA A 144 7.37 4.16 -21.32
C ALA A 144 7.35 3.46 -22.68
N ALA A 145 7.33 2.12 -22.71
CA ALA A 145 7.26 1.34 -23.95
C ALA A 145 5.98 1.67 -24.76
N ALA A 146 4.83 1.80 -24.09
CA ALA A 146 3.58 2.18 -24.74
C ALA A 146 3.65 3.60 -25.36
N LYS A 147 4.25 4.56 -24.65
CA LYS A 147 4.47 5.92 -25.15
C LYS A 147 5.40 5.93 -26.37
N ASP A 148 6.45 5.12 -26.34
CA ASP A 148 7.40 4.98 -27.44
C ASP A 148 6.77 4.35 -28.69
N ILE A 149 5.87 3.39 -28.53
CA ILE A 149 5.09 2.82 -29.64
C ILE A 149 4.18 3.90 -30.25
N LYS A 150 3.41 4.61 -29.43
CA LYS A 150 2.52 5.70 -29.91
C LYS A 150 3.30 6.79 -30.64
N ARG A 151 4.48 7.19 -30.13
CA ARG A 151 5.35 8.17 -30.80
C ARG A 151 5.82 7.68 -32.18
N ARG A 152 6.22 6.41 -32.30
CA ARG A 152 6.76 5.84 -33.54
C ARG A 152 5.69 5.51 -34.58
N LYS A 153 4.53 5.03 -34.14
CA LYS A 153 3.49 4.45 -35.02
C LYS A 153 2.23 5.32 -35.15
N GLY A 154 2.05 6.31 -34.28
CA GLY A 154 0.85 7.16 -34.24
C GLY A 154 0.92 8.46 -35.05
N LYS A 155 1.92 8.68 -35.92
CA LYS A 155 1.88 9.84 -36.83
C LYS A 155 0.75 9.62 -37.86
N PRO A 156 -0.25 10.51 -37.96
CA PRO A 156 -1.26 10.41 -39.01
C PRO A 156 -0.59 10.59 -40.38
N PRO A 157 -1.12 9.96 -41.46
CA PRO A 157 -0.59 10.16 -42.80
C PRO A 157 -0.66 11.65 -43.16
N VAL A 158 0.45 12.19 -43.67
CA VAL A 158 0.52 13.58 -44.16
C VAL A 158 -0.47 13.68 -45.32
N ARG A 159 -1.61 14.34 -45.10
CA ARG A 159 -2.59 14.60 -46.16
C ARG A 159 -2.04 15.72 -47.03
N ASN A 160 -1.32 15.36 -48.10
CA ASN A 160 -0.95 16.31 -49.14
C ASN A 160 -2.24 16.91 -49.71
N LYS A 161 -2.48 18.20 -49.48
CA LYS A 161 -3.49 18.96 -50.22
C LYS A 161 -3.02 19.01 -51.67
N LYS A 162 -3.68 18.26 -52.55
CA LYS A 162 -3.54 18.48 -53.99
C LYS A 162 -3.97 19.92 -54.27
N SER A 163 -3.04 20.71 -54.79
CA SER A 163 -3.33 21.97 -55.46
C SER A 163 -4.20 21.63 -56.66
N THR A 164 -5.43 22.12 -56.67
CA THR A 164 -6.26 22.15 -57.86
C THR A 164 -6.13 23.56 -58.43
N LEU A 165 -5.63 23.63 -59.66
CA LEU A 165 -5.62 24.78 -60.55
C LEU A 165 -7.04 25.28 -60.82
#